data_AF-A0A962X474-F1
#
_entry.id   AF-A0A962X474-F1
#
_cell.length_a   1.000
_cell.length_b   1.000
_cell.length_c   1.000
_cell.angle_alpha   90.00
_cell.angle_beta   90.00
_cell.angle_gamma   90.00
#
_symmetry.space_group_name_H-M   'P 1'
#
loop_
_entity.id
_entity.type
_entity.pdbx_description
1 polymer ?
#
loop_
_entity_poly.entity_id
_entity_poly.type
_entity_poly.pdbx_seq_one_letter_code
_entity_poly.pdbx_strand_id
1 'polypeptide(L)'
;MENGITENHLAETGEKAQLQVLQLSQHPVVRQLGVMIGIAASVALGVAVVLWSQSPSYSLLYGNLDQKDASEIVEALTQSDIDYRIDEATGAIMVVSGQVQEARMKLAGQGLPHDDSLGFELLQQETGFGTSRAMEAARFHRALEGELARTIATLANIENARVHLAMPKQSVFLRERKKPSASVMLKLRSGRKLEKSQVAAITHLVASSVPELETTAVTLVDHKGEMLSGPEETREMQLTASQF
;
A
#
# COMPACT_ATOMS: atom_id res chain seq x y z
N MET A 1 17.88 -22.10 -91.31
CA MET A 1 18.12 -20.67 -91.56
C MET A 1 16.75 -20.04 -91.36
N GLU A 2 16.38 -19.44 -90.24
CA GLU A 2 17.02 -18.34 -89.51
C GLU A 2 16.41 -18.27 -88.10
N ASN A 3 17.22 -18.43 -87.06
CA ASN A 3 16.93 -18.00 -85.69
C ASN A 3 17.84 -16.80 -85.45
N GLY A 4 17.33 -15.60 -85.11
CA GLY A 4 18.24 -14.50 -84.79
C GLY A 4 17.69 -13.09 -84.67
N ILE A 5 16.45 -12.86 -84.22
CA ILE A 5 15.93 -11.46 -84.12
C ILE A 5 15.38 -11.07 -82.73
N THR A 6 15.24 -11.99 -81.76
CA THR A 6 14.61 -11.65 -80.47
C THR A 6 15.54 -11.51 -79.26
N GLU A 7 16.86 -11.65 -79.40
CA GLU A 7 17.79 -11.52 -78.24
C GLU A 7 18.46 -10.14 -78.12
N ASN A 8 18.41 -9.29 -79.14
CA ASN A 8 19.25 -8.08 -79.17
C ASN A 8 18.61 -6.83 -78.54
N HIS A 9 17.32 -6.83 -78.19
CA HIS A 9 16.63 -5.61 -77.72
C HIS A 9 16.60 -5.46 -76.18
N LEU A 10 16.83 -6.54 -75.43
CA LEU A 10 16.89 -6.51 -73.96
C LEU A 10 18.27 -6.07 -73.42
N ALA A 11 19.34 -6.28 -74.21
CA ALA A 11 20.71 -5.91 -73.81
C ALA A 11 20.96 -4.40 -73.87
N GLU A 12 20.49 -3.70 -74.91
CA GLU A 12 20.71 -2.24 -75.06
C GLU A 12 19.98 -1.39 -74.00
N THR A 13 18.85 -1.89 -73.48
CA THR A 13 18.04 -1.14 -72.50
C THR A 13 18.68 -1.20 -71.09
N GLY A 14 19.30 -2.33 -70.75
CA GLY A 14 20.05 -2.48 -69.49
C GLY A 14 21.32 -1.64 -69.44
N GLU A 15 22.04 -1.51 -70.56
CA GLU A 15 23.27 -0.71 -70.63
C GLU A 15 22.99 0.81 -70.58
N LYS A 16 21.94 1.27 -71.27
CA LYS A 16 21.50 2.68 -71.22
C LYS A 16 20.97 3.08 -69.84
N ALA A 17 20.25 2.18 -69.15
CA ALA A 17 19.83 2.41 -67.77
C ALA A 17 21.06 2.56 -66.85
N GLN A 18 22.06 1.67 -66.96
CA GLN A 18 23.30 1.71 -66.17
C GLN A 18 24.14 2.97 -66.45
N LEU A 19 24.25 3.39 -67.71
CA LEU A 19 24.95 4.60 -68.11
C LEU A 19 24.24 5.87 -67.63
N GLN A 20 22.91 5.86 -67.56
CA GLN A 20 22.12 6.99 -67.07
C GLN A 20 22.21 7.13 -65.54
N VAL A 21 22.30 6.02 -64.78
CA VAL A 21 22.62 6.08 -63.33
C VAL A 21 24.04 6.60 -63.09
N LEU A 22 24.99 6.28 -63.99
CA LEU A 22 26.36 6.79 -63.93
C LEU A 22 26.44 8.30 -64.27
N GLN A 23 25.64 8.80 -65.21
CA GLN A 23 25.59 10.24 -65.56
C GLN A 23 24.83 11.11 -64.55
N LEU A 24 23.82 10.57 -63.86
CA LEU A 24 23.12 11.26 -62.76
C LEU A 24 24.05 11.50 -61.54
N SER A 25 25.07 10.65 -61.35
CA SER A 25 26.04 10.76 -60.25
C SER A 25 27.05 11.92 -60.41
N GLN A 26 27.14 12.53 -61.60
CA GLN A 26 28.09 13.59 -61.92
C GLN A 26 27.54 15.01 -61.73
N HIS A 27 26.22 15.15 -61.45
CA HIS A 27 25.63 16.47 -61.19
C HIS A 27 25.93 16.93 -59.75
N PRO A 28 26.51 18.14 -59.56
CA PRO A 28 26.91 18.63 -58.23
C PRO A 28 25.74 18.73 -57.25
N VAL A 29 24.53 18.95 -57.76
CA VAL A 29 23.27 19.00 -56.97
C VAL A 29 22.92 17.63 -56.39
N VAL A 30 23.08 16.53 -57.14
CA VAL A 30 22.80 15.17 -56.66
C VAL A 30 23.79 14.76 -55.58
N ARG A 31 25.07 15.13 -55.74
CA ARG A 31 26.11 14.91 -54.73
C ARG A 31 25.84 15.70 -53.45
N GLN A 32 25.43 16.96 -53.56
CA GLN A 32 25.05 17.78 -52.39
C GLN A 32 23.81 17.22 -51.68
N LEU A 33 22.79 16.76 -52.43
CA LEU A 33 21.61 16.12 -51.84
C LEU A 33 21.99 14.82 -51.11
N GLY A 34 22.84 13.99 -51.70
CA GLY A 34 23.32 12.75 -51.08
C GLY A 34 24.09 13.00 -49.77
N VAL A 35 24.94 14.03 -49.73
CA VAL A 35 25.65 14.42 -48.50
C VAL A 35 24.68 14.94 -47.44
N MET A 36 23.68 15.74 -47.81
CA MET A 36 22.66 16.25 -46.88
C MET A 36 21.81 15.12 -46.28
N ILE A 37 21.37 14.16 -47.12
CA ILE A 37 20.62 12.99 -46.66
C ILE A 37 21.50 12.12 -45.75
N GLY A 38 22.78 11.93 -46.10
CA GLY A 38 23.73 11.21 -45.26
C GLY A 38 23.89 11.84 -43.87
N ILE A 39 24.09 13.16 -43.81
CA ILE A 39 24.18 13.90 -42.54
C ILE A 39 22.88 13.79 -41.75
N ALA A 40 21.72 13.99 -42.39
CA ALA A 40 20.43 13.88 -41.72
C ALA A 40 20.19 12.48 -41.16
N ALA A 41 20.55 11.42 -41.91
CA ALA A 41 20.45 10.04 -41.46
C ALA A 41 21.41 9.74 -40.30
N SER A 42 22.64 10.25 -40.34
CA SER A 42 23.59 10.11 -39.22
C SER A 42 23.10 10.81 -37.95
N VAL A 43 22.53 12.01 -38.07
CA VAL A 43 21.93 12.73 -36.94
C VAL A 43 20.72 11.98 -36.39
N ALA A 44 19.82 11.51 -37.26
CA ALA A 44 18.66 10.72 -36.87
C ALA A 44 19.05 9.42 -36.15
N LEU A 45 20.07 8.71 -36.65
CA LEU A 45 20.64 7.52 -35.99
C LEU A 45 21.26 7.87 -34.64
N GLY A 46 22.01 8.97 -34.54
CA GLY A 46 22.59 9.43 -33.28
C GLY A 46 21.52 9.72 -32.22
N VAL A 47 20.46 10.43 -32.60
CA VAL A 47 19.32 10.72 -31.72
C VAL A 47 18.59 9.43 -31.31
N ALA A 48 18.37 8.51 -32.25
CA ALA A 48 17.73 7.22 -31.97
C ALA A 48 18.54 6.39 -30.96
N VAL A 49 19.87 6.35 -31.09
CA VAL A 49 20.75 5.66 -30.14
C VAL A 49 20.70 6.29 -28.75
N VAL A 50 20.69 7.63 -28.66
CA VAL A 50 20.61 8.33 -27.37
C VAL A 50 19.26 8.10 -26.68
N LEU A 51 18.15 8.15 -27.43
CA LEU A 51 16.81 7.88 -26.89
C LEU A 51 16.65 6.41 -26.47
N TRP A 52 17.24 5.48 -27.21
CA TRP A 52 17.21 4.06 -26.87
C TRP A 52 18.09 3.71 -25.65
N SER A 53 19.15 4.48 -25.39
CA SER A 53 20.03 4.28 -24.24
C SER A 53 19.46 4.77 -22.91
N GLN A 54 18.34 5.50 -22.90
CA GLN A 54 17.72 6.03 -21.68
C GLN A 54 16.76 5.01 -21.03
N SER A 55 17.26 3.82 -20.71
CA SER A 55 16.51 2.87 -19.89
C SER A 55 16.18 3.53 -18.54
N PRO A 56 14.91 3.62 -18.12
CA PRO A 56 14.58 4.18 -16.81
C PRO A 56 15.20 3.30 -15.73
N SER A 57 16.14 3.86 -14.96
CA SER A 57 16.62 3.18 -13.75
C SER A 57 15.51 3.22 -12.71
N TYR A 58 15.26 2.10 -12.05
CA TYR A 58 14.29 2.02 -10.97
C TYR A 58 15.02 2.07 -9.63
N SER A 59 14.45 2.78 -8.67
CA SER A 59 14.98 2.95 -7.32
C SER A 59 13.91 2.61 -6.29
N LEU A 60 14.38 2.14 -5.13
CA LEU A 60 13.53 1.70 -4.04
C LEU A 60 12.73 2.87 -3.47
N LEU A 61 11.40 2.72 -3.48
CA LEU A 61 10.49 3.63 -2.82
C LEU A 61 10.19 3.12 -1.40
N TYR A 62 9.63 1.93 -1.30
CA TYR A 62 9.32 1.27 -0.03
C TYR A 62 9.57 -0.24 -0.13
N GLY A 63 10.04 -0.84 0.95
CA GLY A 63 10.21 -2.28 1.09
C GLY A 63 9.58 -2.75 2.39
N ASN A 64 9.31 -4.06 2.48
CA ASN A 64 8.76 -4.69 3.68
C ASN A 64 7.42 -4.10 4.15
N LEU A 65 6.54 -3.76 3.20
CA LEU A 65 5.20 -3.25 3.48
C LEU A 65 4.25 -4.39 3.82
N ASP A 66 3.23 -4.10 4.64
CA ASP A 66 2.10 -5.01 4.77
C ASP A 66 1.25 -5.02 3.49
N GLN A 67 0.40 -6.05 3.33
CA GLN A 67 -0.40 -6.23 2.12
C GLN A 67 -1.33 -5.03 1.85
N LYS A 68 -1.77 -4.35 2.92
CA LYS A 68 -2.74 -3.27 2.86
C LYS A 68 -2.08 -1.98 2.37
N ASP A 69 -0.99 -1.57 3.00
CA ASP A 69 -0.18 -0.41 2.61
C ASP A 69 0.38 -0.60 1.20
N ALA A 70 0.84 -1.80 0.83
CA ALA A 70 1.30 -2.08 -0.52
C ALA A 70 0.19 -1.85 -1.57
N SER A 71 -1.04 -2.27 -1.29
CA SER A 71 -2.17 -2.08 -2.21
C SER A 71 -2.55 -0.60 -2.36
N GLU A 72 -2.59 0.14 -1.26
CA GLU A 72 -2.95 1.58 -1.28
C GLU A 72 -1.85 2.43 -1.92
N ILE A 73 -0.57 2.10 -1.70
CA ILE A 73 0.56 2.77 -2.36
C ILE A 73 0.53 2.53 -3.87
N VAL A 74 0.28 1.30 -4.31
CA VAL A 74 0.16 0.98 -5.75
C VAL A 74 -0.99 1.76 -6.39
N GLU A 75 -2.14 1.84 -5.72
CA GLU A 75 -3.28 2.61 -6.19
C GLU A 75 -2.94 4.11 -6.29
N ALA A 76 -2.31 4.67 -5.27
CA ALA A 76 -1.91 6.07 -5.24
C ALA A 76 -0.86 6.42 -6.31
N LEU A 77 0.10 5.53 -6.56
CA LEU A 77 1.10 5.69 -7.64
C LEU A 77 0.43 5.65 -9.02
N THR A 78 -0.53 4.74 -9.21
CA THR A 78 -1.31 4.63 -10.45
C THR A 78 -2.16 5.87 -10.70
N GLN A 79 -2.86 6.38 -9.67
CA GLN A 79 -3.65 7.62 -9.76
C GLN A 79 -2.77 8.85 -10.04
N SER A 80 -1.51 8.80 -9.60
CA SER A 80 -0.55 9.88 -9.77
C SER A 80 0.24 9.84 -11.08
N ASP A 81 -0.06 8.87 -11.95
CA ASP A 81 0.63 8.59 -13.22
C ASP A 81 2.14 8.37 -13.04
N ILE A 82 2.53 7.69 -11.95
CA ILE A 82 3.92 7.36 -11.63
C ILE A 82 4.18 5.90 -11.97
N ASP A 83 5.13 5.68 -12.90
CA ASP A 83 5.60 4.33 -13.25
C ASP A 83 6.23 3.63 -12.05
N TYR A 84 5.71 2.45 -11.74
CA TYR A 84 6.20 1.60 -10.64
C TYR A 84 6.45 0.17 -11.10
N ARG A 85 7.31 -0.53 -10.34
CA ARG A 85 7.58 -1.96 -10.47
C ARG A 85 7.60 -2.59 -9.08
N ILE A 86 7.17 -3.84 -9.01
CA ILE A 86 7.26 -4.64 -7.80
C ILE A 86 8.39 -5.63 -7.99
N ASP A 87 9.33 -5.65 -7.05
CA ASP A 87 10.37 -6.66 -6.99
C ASP A 87 9.76 -7.97 -6.47
N GLU A 88 9.70 -9.00 -7.32
CA GLU A 88 9.07 -10.29 -6.98
C GLU A 88 9.81 -11.05 -5.86
N ALA A 89 11.09 -10.77 -5.64
CA ALA A 89 11.90 -11.46 -4.64
C ALA A 89 11.71 -10.87 -3.23
N THR A 90 11.50 -9.55 -3.14
CA THR A 90 11.42 -8.82 -1.88
C THR A 90 10.04 -8.21 -1.60
N GLY A 91 9.14 -8.21 -2.58
CA GLY A 91 7.85 -7.51 -2.50
C GLY A 91 8.00 -5.99 -2.46
N ALA A 92 9.18 -5.46 -2.77
CA ALA A 92 9.46 -4.04 -2.67
C ALA A 92 8.87 -3.24 -3.84
N ILE A 93 8.38 -2.04 -3.55
CA ILE A 93 7.86 -1.11 -4.55
C ILE A 93 8.98 -0.19 -5.01
N MET A 94 9.24 -0.21 -6.31
CA MET A 94 10.29 0.54 -6.99
C MET A 94 9.64 1.54 -7.95
N VAL A 95 10.21 2.74 -8.08
CA VAL A 95 9.77 3.76 -9.05
C VAL A 95 10.95 4.27 -9.85
N VAL A 96 10.72 4.96 -10.96
CA VAL A 96 11.79 5.58 -11.76
C VAL A 96 12.65 6.48 -10.86
N SER A 97 13.98 6.35 -10.92
CA SER A 97 14.91 7.03 -9.99
C SER A 97 14.71 8.54 -9.90
N GLY A 98 14.31 9.19 -11.01
CA GLY A 98 14.00 10.62 -11.05
C GLY A 98 12.70 11.03 -10.35
N GLN A 99 11.78 10.08 -10.12
CA GLN A 99 10.44 10.32 -9.57
C GLN A 99 10.31 9.91 -8.10
N VAL A 100 11.36 9.36 -7.47
CA VAL A 100 11.30 8.87 -6.07
C VAL A 100 10.82 9.96 -5.10
N GLN A 101 11.35 11.17 -5.21
CA GLN A 101 11.00 12.26 -4.30
C GLN A 101 9.57 12.76 -4.53
N GLU A 102 9.16 12.85 -5.79
CA GLU A 102 7.79 13.20 -6.16
C GLU A 102 6.79 12.16 -5.64
N ALA A 103 7.08 10.88 -5.85
CA ALA A 103 6.28 9.77 -5.35
C ALA A 103 6.13 9.83 -3.83
N ARG A 104 7.23 10.03 -3.08
CA ARG A 104 7.17 10.18 -1.62
C ARG A 104 6.31 11.37 -1.19
N MET A 105 6.44 12.51 -1.86
CA MET A 105 5.67 13.70 -1.51
C MET A 105 4.18 13.52 -1.77
N LYS A 106 3.79 12.89 -2.90
CA LYS A 106 2.39 12.59 -3.20
C LYS A 106 1.79 11.59 -2.22
N LEU A 107 2.53 10.52 -1.89
CA LEU A 107 2.10 9.51 -0.93
C LEU A 107 1.99 10.07 0.49
N ALA A 108 2.93 10.91 0.93
CA ALA A 108 2.86 11.60 2.21
C ALA A 108 1.64 12.53 2.30
N GLY A 109 1.26 13.19 1.20
CA GLY A 109 0.03 13.99 1.11
C GLY A 109 -1.26 13.18 1.31
N GLN A 110 -1.20 11.86 1.08
CA GLN A 110 -2.29 10.91 1.30
C GLN A 110 -2.17 10.17 2.64
N GLY A 111 -1.13 10.44 3.43
CA GLY A 111 -0.88 9.77 4.71
C GLY A 111 -0.33 8.34 4.57
N LEU A 112 0.30 8.03 3.43
CA LEU A 112 0.88 6.72 3.13
C LEU A 112 2.42 6.71 3.26
N PRO A 113 3.04 5.60 3.70
CA PRO A 113 2.40 4.43 4.34
C PRO A 113 1.80 4.81 5.70
N HIS A 114 0.85 4.03 6.20
CA HIS A 114 0.31 4.28 7.53
C HIS A 114 1.42 4.11 8.58
N ASP A 115 1.61 5.12 9.44
CA ASP A 115 2.63 5.17 10.51
C ASP A 115 2.51 4.03 11.57
N ASP A 116 1.64 3.04 11.39
CA ASP A 116 1.35 1.98 12.36
C ASP A 116 2.45 0.89 12.43
N SER A 117 3.40 0.88 11.49
CA SER A 117 4.41 -0.19 11.35
C SER A 117 5.77 0.10 12.02
N LEU A 118 6.26 1.35 12.04
CA LEU A 118 7.67 1.62 12.40
C LEU A 118 7.99 1.57 13.91
N GLY A 119 7.00 1.61 14.79
CA GLY A 119 7.22 1.61 16.25
C GLY A 119 7.37 0.22 16.88
N PHE A 120 6.83 -0.83 16.25
CA PHE A 120 6.74 -2.18 16.84
C PHE A 120 7.72 -3.20 16.25
N GLU A 121 8.25 -2.94 15.06
CA GLU A 121 9.22 -3.81 14.39
C GLU A 121 10.59 -3.75 15.07
N LEU A 122 11.01 -2.57 15.54
CA LEU A 122 12.25 -2.40 16.30
C LEU A 122 12.24 -3.21 17.62
N LEU A 123 11.07 -3.39 18.24
CA LEU A 123 10.88 -4.25 19.42
C LEU A 123 10.79 -5.75 19.10
N GLN A 124 10.45 -6.11 17.86
CA GLN A 124 10.38 -7.50 17.41
C GLN A 124 11.71 -8.01 16.86
N GLN A 125 12.54 -7.12 16.31
CA GLN A 125 13.85 -7.47 15.78
C GLN A 125 14.87 -7.76 16.90
N GLU A 126 14.63 -7.28 18.12
CA GLU A 126 15.37 -7.66 19.33
C GLU A 126 14.89 -9.00 19.94
N THR A 127 14.59 -10.01 19.13
CA THR A 127 14.55 -11.43 19.57
C THR A 127 15.96 -11.96 19.87
N GLY A 128 16.71 -11.25 20.70
CA GLY A 128 17.93 -11.70 21.36
C GLY A 128 17.60 -12.38 22.68
N PHE A 129 18.38 -13.40 23.04
CA PHE A 129 18.30 -14.24 24.23
C PHE A 129 17.65 -13.59 25.48
N GLY A 130 16.57 -14.21 25.99
CA GLY A 130 15.95 -13.89 27.29
C GLY A 130 14.68 -13.05 27.18
N THR A 131 13.56 -13.63 26.72
CA THR A 131 12.26 -12.97 26.80
C THR A 131 11.91 -12.68 28.26
N SER A 132 11.79 -11.40 28.62
CA SER A 132 11.34 -11.00 29.96
C SER A 132 9.91 -11.49 30.20
N ARG A 133 9.59 -11.93 31.44
CA ARG A 133 8.20 -12.27 31.85
C ARG A 133 7.21 -11.13 31.56
N ALA A 134 7.69 -9.89 31.58
CA ALA A 134 6.87 -8.72 31.24
C ALA A 134 6.49 -8.68 29.75
N MET A 135 7.38 -9.10 28.85
CA MET A 135 7.11 -9.14 27.41
C MET A 135 6.15 -10.28 27.04
N GLU A 136 6.30 -11.45 27.67
CA GLU A 136 5.37 -12.57 27.48
C GLU A 136 3.95 -12.19 27.92
N ALA A 137 3.81 -11.58 29.10
CA ALA A 137 2.53 -11.07 29.57
C ALA A 137 1.93 -10.03 28.59
N ALA A 138 2.73 -9.08 28.10
CA ALA A 138 2.26 -8.09 27.13
C ALA A 138 1.78 -8.73 25.81
N ARG A 139 2.50 -9.75 25.30
CA ARG A 139 2.09 -10.51 24.10
C ARG A 139 0.80 -11.28 24.34
N PHE A 140 0.68 -11.96 25.48
CA PHE A 140 -0.52 -12.69 25.86
C PHE A 140 -1.74 -11.76 25.93
N HIS A 141 -1.60 -10.59 26.57
CA HIS A 141 -2.67 -9.61 26.67
C HIS A 141 -3.11 -9.06 25.32
N ARG A 142 -2.17 -8.76 24.43
CA ARG A 142 -2.49 -8.36 23.04
C ARG A 142 -3.20 -9.46 22.26
N ALA A 143 -2.76 -10.70 22.42
CA ALA A 143 -3.43 -11.83 21.77
C ALA A 143 -4.89 -11.97 22.25
N LEU A 144 -5.11 -11.81 23.57
CA LEU A 144 -6.45 -11.85 24.16
C LEU A 144 -7.35 -10.71 23.65
N GLU A 145 -6.83 -9.49 23.56
CA GLU A 145 -7.54 -8.35 22.95
C GLU A 145 -7.97 -8.64 21.50
N GLY A 146 -7.06 -9.20 20.71
CA GLY A 146 -7.33 -9.57 19.31
C GLY A 146 -8.38 -10.68 19.18
N GLU A 147 -8.33 -11.70 20.03
CA GLU A 147 -9.31 -12.79 20.05
C GLU A 147 -10.70 -12.32 20.49
N LEU A 148 -10.76 -11.45 21.50
CA LEU A 148 -12.01 -10.82 21.93
C LEU A 148 -12.61 -9.96 20.81
N ALA A 149 -11.79 -9.13 20.17
CA ALA A 149 -12.20 -8.32 19.03
C ALA A 149 -12.77 -9.17 17.88
N ARG A 150 -12.07 -10.23 17.48
CA ARG A 150 -12.54 -11.18 16.46
C ARG A 150 -13.86 -11.84 16.85
N THR A 151 -13.96 -12.32 18.09
CA THR A 151 -15.18 -12.97 18.59
C THR A 151 -16.38 -12.03 18.57
N ILE A 152 -16.21 -10.80 19.06
CA ILE A 152 -17.28 -9.79 19.06
C ILE A 152 -17.69 -9.41 17.63
N ALA A 153 -16.73 -9.30 16.71
CA ALA A 153 -17.00 -8.99 15.31
C ALA A 153 -17.79 -10.07 14.56
N THR A 154 -17.92 -11.30 15.10
CA THR A 154 -18.78 -12.34 14.51
C THR A 154 -20.28 -12.05 14.67
N LEU A 155 -20.66 -11.13 15.57
CA LEU A 155 -22.05 -10.76 15.78
C LEU A 155 -22.61 -10.00 14.58
N ALA A 156 -23.81 -10.39 14.12
CA ALA A 156 -24.40 -9.90 12.87
C ALA A 156 -24.49 -8.36 12.72
N ASN A 157 -24.70 -7.65 13.83
CA ASN A 157 -24.87 -6.19 13.85
C ASN A 157 -23.54 -5.41 13.88
N ILE A 158 -22.41 -6.10 14.05
CA ILE A 158 -21.09 -5.51 14.23
C ILE A 158 -20.29 -5.69 12.94
N GLU A 159 -19.69 -4.60 12.46
CA GLU A 159 -18.77 -4.59 11.32
C GLU A 159 -17.34 -4.80 11.79
N ASN A 160 -16.94 -4.12 12.86
CA ASN A 160 -15.60 -4.21 13.44
C ASN A 160 -15.68 -3.97 14.95
N ALA A 161 -14.76 -4.55 15.71
CA ALA A 161 -14.62 -4.33 17.15
C ALA A 161 -13.15 -4.13 17.51
N ARG A 162 -12.89 -3.22 18.45
CA ARG A 162 -11.58 -3.02 19.07
C ARG A 162 -11.73 -3.13 20.58
N VAL A 163 -10.82 -3.88 21.21
CA VAL A 163 -10.84 -4.15 22.64
C VAL A 163 -9.51 -3.69 23.23
N HIS A 164 -9.59 -2.94 24.31
CA HIS A 164 -8.43 -2.51 25.09
C HIS A 164 -8.60 -2.98 26.54
N LEU A 165 -7.63 -3.73 27.03
CA LEU A 165 -7.59 -4.26 28.38
C LEU A 165 -6.56 -3.48 29.20
N ALA A 166 -7.02 -2.79 30.23
CA ALA A 166 -6.16 -2.13 31.20
C ALA A 166 -5.85 -3.11 32.35
N MET A 167 -4.78 -3.89 32.20
CA MET A 167 -4.35 -4.83 33.23
C MET A 167 -3.28 -4.23 34.16
N PRO A 168 -3.49 -4.29 35.48
CA PRO A 168 -2.57 -3.78 36.48
C PRO A 168 -1.33 -4.70 36.58
N LYS A 169 -0.16 -4.11 36.83
CA LYS A 169 1.05 -4.90 37.12
C LYS A 169 0.88 -5.60 38.47
N GLN A 170 1.06 -6.92 38.50
CA GLN A 170 1.06 -7.67 39.75
C GLN A 170 2.34 -7.36 40.53
N SER A 171 2.21 -6.72 41.70
CA SER A 171 3.31 -6.46 42.62
C SER A 171 2.94 -6.95 44.02
N VAL A 172 3.82 -7.74 44.63
CA VAL A 172 3.69 -8.24 46.01
C VAL A 172 3.85 -7.14 47.08
N PHE A 173 4.24 -5.93 46.68
CA PHE A 173 4.46 -4.81 47.60
C PHE A 173 3.30 -3.79 47.64
N LEU A 174 2.27 -3.98 46.82
CA LEU A 174 1.10 -3.10 46.81
C LEU A 174 0.04 -3.64 47.79
N ARG A 175 -0.33 -2.81 48.77
CA ARG A 175 -1.40 -3.10 49.73
C ARG A 175 -2.79 -3.12 49.08
N GLU A 176 -2.96 -2.34 48.01
CA GLU A 176 -4.17 -2.32 47.19
C GLU A 176 -3.84 -2.69 45.74
N ARG A 177 -4.44 -3.77 45.27
CA ARG A 177 -4.39 -4.16 43.86
C ARG A 177 -5.40 -3.31 43.11
N LYS A 178 -4.96 -2.56 42.11
CA LYS A 178 -5.88 -1.96 41.13
C LYS A 178 -6.64 -3.09 40.46
N LYS A 179 -7.94 -2.93 40.23
CA LYS A 179 -8.74 -3.89 39.45
C LYS A 179 -8.52 -3.68 37.95
N PRO A 180 -8.60 -4.73 37.13
CA PRO A 180 -8.56 -4.57 35.68
C PRO A 180 -9.82 -3.85 35.18
N SER A 181 -9.69 -3.19 34.03
CA SER A 181 -10.82 -2.60 33.30
C SER A 181 -10.69 -2.83 31.80
N ALA A 182 -11.80 -2.69 31.08
CA ALA A 182 -11.83 -2.88 29.63
C ALA A 182 -12.63 -1.78 28.92
N SER A 183 -12.18 -1.41 27.74
CA SER A 183 -12.89 -0.52 26.82
C SER A 183 -13.09 -1.23 25.48
N VAL A 184 -14.32 -1.24 25.00
CA VAL A 184 -14.71 -1.92 23.77
C VAL A 184 -15.32 -0.89 22.84
N MET A 185 -14.66 -0.64 21.71
CA MET A 185 -15.19 0.21 20.65
C MET A 185 -15.79 -0.65 19.55
N LEU A 186 -17.03 -0.35 19.18
CA LEU A 186 -17.78 -1.09 18.18
C LEU A 186 -18.04 -0.19 16.97
N LYS A 187 -17.81 -0.73 15.78
CA LYS A 187 -18.31 -0.17 14.53
C LYS A 187 -19.54 -0.98 14.13
N LEU A 188 -20.70 -0.36 14.20
CA LEU A 188 -21.97 -1.00 13.82
C LEU A 188 -22.19 -0.90 12.32
N ARG A 189 -22.87 -1.91 11.74
CA ARG A 189 -23.29 -1.86 10.35
C ARG A 189 -24.29 -0.71 10.12
N SER A 190 -24.27 -0.12 8.93
CA SER A 190 -25.14 1.01 8.57
C SER A 190 -26.62 0.76 8.90
N GLY A 191 -27.22 1.67 9.67
CA GLY A 191 -28.63 1.61 10.07
C GLY A 191 -28.97 0.56 11.14
N ARG A 192 -27.98 -0.17 11.67
CA ARG A 192 -28.18 -1.13 12.76
C ARG A 192 -27.89 -0.48 14.12
N LYS A 193 -28.57 -0.98 15.15
CA LYS A 193 -28.32 -0.67 16.56
C LYS A 193 -28.13 -1.97 17.32
N LEU A 194 -27.44 -1.91 18.45
CA LEU A 194 -27.35 -3.05 19.37
C LEU A 194 -28.52 -3.01 20.35
N GLU A 195 -29.12 -4.17 20.56
CA GLU A 195 -30.12 -4.36 21.60
C GLU A 195 -29.45 -4.43 22.99
N LYS A 196 -30.18 -4.08 24.05
CA LYS A 196 -29.66 -4.16 25.43
C LYS A 196 -29.14 -5.56 25.78
N SER A 197 -29.78 -6.61 25.26
CA SER A 197 -29.36 -8.00 25.40
C SER A 197 -27.99 -8.27 24.78
N GLN A 198 -27.72 -7.72 23.59
CA GLN A 198 -26.45 -7.86 22.87
C GLN A 198 -25.33 -7.11 23.59
N VAL A 199 -25.61 -5.88 24.06
CA VAL A 199 -24.67 -5.11 24.89
C VAL A 199 -24.30 -5.90 26.14
N ALA A 200 -25.29 -6.42 26.87
CA ALA A 200 -25.05 -7.21 28.07
C ALA A 200 -24.23 -8.48 27.78
N ALA A 201 -24.54 -9.19 26.69
CA ALA A 201 -23.80 -10.37 26.27
C ALA A 201 -22.32 -10.06 25.98
N ILE A 202 -22.03 -8.96 25.27
CA ILE A 202 -20.65 -8.52 25.00
C ILE A 202 -19.94 -8.15 26.30
N THR A 203 -20.60 -7.39 27.19
CA THR A 203 -20.06 -7.02 28.50
C THR A 203 -19.70 -8.26 29.34
N HIS A 204 -20.59 -9.25 29.41
CA HIS A 204 -20.34 -10.50 30.13
C HIS A 204 -19.24 -11.34 29.49
N LEU A 205 -19.21 -11.44 28.16
CA LEU A 205 -18.17 -12.15 27.44
C LEU A 205 -16.78 -11.59 27.81
N VAL A 206 -16.61 -10.26 27.73
CA VAL A 206 -15.34 -9.60 28.03
C VAL A 206 -14.96 -9.78 29.50
N ALA A 207 -15.91 -9.54 30.42
CA ALA A 207 -15.68 -9.70 31.86
C ALA A 207 -15.27 -11.15 32.22
N SER A 208 -15.93 -12.14 31.62
CA SER A 208 -15.61 -13.55 31.87
C SER A 208 -14.28 -14.02 31.26
N SER A 209 -13.77 -13.31 30.27
CA SER A 209 -12.52 -13.67 29.57
C SER A 209 -11.27 -13.14 30.25
N VAL A 210 -11.41 -12.24 31.22
CA VAL A 210 -10.29 -11.60 31.92
C VAL A 210 -10.43 -11.87 33.42
N PRO A 211 -9.41 -12.43 34.09
CA PRO A 211 -9.46 -12.66 35.53
C PRO A 211 -9.71 -11.37 36.31
N GLU A 212 -10.57 -11.42 37.32
CA GLU A 212 -10.90 -10.31 38.22
C GLU A 212 -11.55 -9.08 37.55
N LEU A 213 -11.98 -9.20 36.29
CA LEU A 213 -12.68 -8.13 35.57
C LEU A 213 -14.18 -8.16 35.86
N GLU A 214 -14.66 -7.12 36.52
CA GLU A 214 -16.09 -6.92 36.80
C GLU A 214 -16.80 -6.33 35.57
N THR A 215 -18.07 -6.73 35.35
CA THR A 215 -18.89 -6.20 34.26
C THR A 215 -19.09 -4.68 34.33
N THR A 216 -19.09 -4.12 35.54
CA THR A 216 -19.18 -2.67 35.79
C THR A 216 -17.94 -1.89 35.35
N ALA A 217 -16.80 -2.58 35.18
CA ALA A 217 -15.54 -2.01 34.71
C ALA A 217 -15.34 -2.16 33.18
N VAL A 218 -16.38 -2.58 32.46
CA VAL A 218 -16.38 -2.73 31.00
C VAL A 218 -17.23 -1.63 30.36
N THR A 219 -16.58 -0.78 29.58
CA THR A 219 -17.24 0.31 28.85
C THR A 219 -17.32 -0.02 27.37
N LEU A 220 -18.52 0.04 26.79
CA LEU A 220 -18.80 -0.15 25.37
C LEU A 220 -19.17 1.20 24.76
N VAL A 221 -18.54 1.53 23.64
CA VAL A 221 -18.78 2.76 22.87
C VAL A 221 -18.98 2.43 21.40
N ASP A 222 -19.86 3.18 20.73
CA ASP A 222 -20.01 3.14 19.28
C ASP A 222 -18.98 4.07 18.59
N HIS A 223 -18.73 3.85 17.30
CA HIS A 223 -17.89 4.70 16.44
C HIS A 223 -18.33 6.18 16.39
N LYS A 224 -19.59 6.47 16.77
CA LYS A 224 -20.14 7.83 16.89
C LYS A 224 -19.87 8.49 18.25
N GLY A 225 -19.19 7.80 19.17
CA GLY A 225 -18.94 8.28 20.53
C GLY A 225 -20.13 8.08 21.49
N GLU A 226 -21.20 7.40 21.05
CA GLU A 226 -22.32 7.05 21.93
C GLU A 226 -21.94 5.91 22.86
N MET A 227 -22.16 6.09 24.16
CA MET A 227 -21.90 5.06 25.16
C MET A 227 -23.02 4.01 25.16
N LEU A 228 -22.65 2.77 24.84
CA LEU A 228 -23.57 1.64 24.75
C LEU A 228 -23.68 0.88 26.07
N SER A 229 -22.65 0.93 26.92
CA SER A 229 -22.69 0.40 28.29
C SER A 229 -22.15 1.40 29.31
N GLY A 230 -22.77 1.47 30.47
CA GLY A 230 -22.38 2.31 31.59
C GLY A 230 -23.42 2.22 32.72
N PRO A 231 -23.07 2.60 33.96
CA PRO A 231 -24.05 2.77 35.05
C PRO A 231 -25.19 3.68 34.59
N GLU A 232 -26.42 3.42 35.01
CA GLU A 232 -27.58 4.25 34.59
C GLU A 232 -27.36 5.74 34.88
N GLU A 233 -26.64 6.10 35.96
CA GLU A 233 -26.24 7.49 36.28
C GLU A 233 -25.46 8.17 35.15
N THR A 234 -24.53 7.47 34.49
CA THR A 234 -23.75 8.05 33.37
C THR A 234 -24.59 8.24 32.12
N ARG A 235 -25.60 7.39 31.92
CA ARG A 235 -26.60 7.56 30.84
C ARG A 235 -27.51 8.74 31.10
N GLU A 236 -27.98 8.92 32.34
CA GLU A 236 -28.81 10.07 32.72
C GLU A 236 -28.06 11.39 32.54
N MET A 237 -26.77 11.43 32.90
CA MET A 237 -25.90 12.59 32.65
C MET A 237 -25.70 12.89 31.16
N GLN A 238 -25.60 11.87 30.29
CA GLN A 238 -25.51 12.07 28.84
C GLN A 238 -26.84 12.55 28.21
N LEU A 239 -27.97 12.07 28.74
CA LEU A 239 -29.31 12.52 28.32
C LEU A 239 -29.59 13.96 28.74
N THR A 240 -29.08 14.40 29.89
CA THR A 240 -29.17 15.82 30.31
C THR A 240 -28.21 16.71 29.51
N ALA A 241 -26.99 16.25 29.22
CA ALA A 241 -26.02 17.02 28.42
C ALA A 241 -26.44 17.25 26.96
N SER A 242 -27.31 16.39 26.40
CA SER A 242 -27.82 16.54 25.03
C SER A 242 -29.10 17.37 24.92
N GLN A 243 -29.65 17.84 26.06
CA GLN A 243 -30.82 18.72 26.11
C GLN A 243 -30.48 20.22 26.25
N PHE A 244 -29.19 20.56 26.32
CA PHE A 244 -28.70 21.94 26.37
C PHE A 244 -27.96 22.33 25.09
#